data_AF-A0A9E4ET42-F1
#
_entry.id   AF-A0A9E4ET42-F1
#
_cell.length_a   1.000
_cell.length_b   1.000
_cell.length_c   1.000
_cell.angle_alpha   90.00
_cell.angle_beta   90.00
_cell.angle_gamma   90.00
#
_symmetry.space_group_name_H-M   'P 1'
#
loop_
_entity.id
_entity.type
_entity.pdbx_description
1 polymer ?
#
loop_
_entity_poly.entity_id
_entity_poly.type
_entity_poly.pdbx_seq_one_letter_code
_entity_poly.pdbx_strand_id
1 'polypeptide(L)'
;MRSQIKLQVDNGRKREDGQFLVPVRYGPDGWDWNPAPGLHVSDGIEMRGYWLEPTPLRGQDIMHLYHASMAREDYELITLVRDGDVERDWNDVGTALGEKNWGNTEFARFQYYDGKNPGWPEQILRAEYQQALETYETMRADERSPIEIIATNRLPSQPVLTKGLTQVTLGAPQSVYNGGLLRATVRYFDADRL
;
A
#
# COMPACT_ATOMS: atom_id res chain seq x y z
N MET A 1 5.31 8.51 -14.95
CA MET A 1 5.25 7.45 -13.92
C MET A 1 6.22 6.33 -14.21
N ARG A 2 6.06 5.55 -15.29
CA ARG A 2 6.96 4.44 -15.65
C ARG A 2 8.46 4.77 -15.58
N SER A 3 8.91 5.83 -16.25
CA SER A 3 10.32 6.24 -16.23
C SER A 3 10.85 6.54 -14.83
N GLN A 4 10.01 7.06 -13.92
CA GLN A 4 10.40 7.34 -12.53
C GLN A 4 10.54 6.05 -11.72
N ILE A 5 9.65 5.08 -11.94
CA ILE A 5 9.76 3.77 -11.31
C ILE A 5 10.99 3.04 -11.84
N LYS A 6 11.21 3.03 -13.16
CA LYS A 6 12.40 2.41 -13.75
C LYS A 6 13.68 3.07 -13.22
N LEU A 7 13.71 4.39 -13.08
CA LEU A 7 14.84 5.09 -12.48
C LEU A 7 15.18 4.57 -11.07
N GLN A 8 14.17 4.30 -10.22
CA GLN A 8 14.41 3.70 -8.90
C GLN A 8 14.89 2.25 -8.99
N VAL A 9 14.28 1.44 -9.85
CA VAL A 9 14.62 0.02 -10.03
C VAL A 9 16.02 -0.16 -10.63
N ASP A 10 16.38 0.63 -11.63
CA ASP A 10 17.68 0.60 -12.30
C ASP A 10 18.83 1.01 -11.36
N ASN A 11 18.50 1.77 -10.31
CA ASN A 11 19.45 2.12 -9.25
C ASN A 11 19.32 1.23 -8.01
N GLY A 12 18.39 0.25 -8.01
CA GLY A 12 18.14 -0.65 -6.89
C GLY A 12 19.30 -1.61 -6.61
N ARG A 13 19.32 -2.17 -5.40
CA ARG A 13 20.34 -3.10 -4.94
C ARG A 13 19.69 -4.31 -4.29
N LYS A 14 20.28 -5.50 -4.51
CA LYS A 14 19.96 -6.69 -3.72
C LYS A 14 20.89 -6.75 -2.52
N ARG A 15 20.32 -6.95 -1.33
CA ARG A 15 21.07 -7.33 -0.14
C ARG A 15 21.60 -8.76 -0.29
N GLU A 16 22.48 -9.17 0.62
CA GLU A 16 23.09 -10.51 0.62
C GLU A 16 22.06 -11.65 0.70
N ASP A 17 20.94 -11.42 1.38
CA ASP A 17 19.85 -12.39 1.51
C ASP A 17 18.86 -12.38 0.35
N GLY A 18 19.12 -11.56 -0.68
CA GLY A 18 18.29 -11.47 -1.88
C GLY A 18 17.23 -10.38 -1.84
N GLN A 19 17.02 -9.70 -0.71
CA GLN A 19 16.05 -8.62 -0.60
C GLN A 19 16.42 -7.46 -1.54
N PHE A 20 15.52 -7.14 -2.46
CA PHE A 20 15.64 -6.03 -3.40
C PHE A 20 15.11 -4.75 -2.77
N LEU A 21 15.96 -3.73 -2.76
CA LEU A 21 15.66 -2.41 -2.23
C LEU A 21 15.86 -1.36 -3.32
N VAL A 22 15.05 -0.32 -3.30
CA VAL A 22 15.21 0.87 -4.14
C VAL A 22 15.63 2.07 -3.29
N PRO A 23 16.44 2.99 -3.83
CA PRO A 23 16.69 4.26 -3.15
C PRO A 23 15.45 5.15 -3.23
N VAL A 24 15.17 5.87 -2.16
CA VAL A 24 13.97 6.74 -2.05
C VAL A 24 14.30 8.23 -2.12
N ARG A 25 15.60 8.57 -2.19
CA ARG A 25 16.10 9.95 -2.18
C ARG A 25 17.32 10.11 -3.07
N TYR A 26 17.41 11.29 -3.69
CA TYR A 26 18.56 11.74 -4.47
C TYR A 26 19.01 13.09 -3.91
N GLY A 27 20.29 13.22 -3.57
CA GLY A 27 20.89 14.41 -3.00
C GLY A 27 22.13 14.87 -3.79
N PRO A 28 22.87 15.87 -3.27
CA PRO A 28 24.09 16.37 -3.91
C PRO A 28 25.15 15.29 -4.18
N ASP A 29 25.19 14.25 -3.34
CA ASP A 29 26.13 13.12 -3.45
C ASP A 29 25.55 11.92 -4.22
N GLY A 30 24.41 12.10 -4.88
CA GLY A 30 23.71 11.06 -5.64
C GLY A 30 22.60 10.35 -4.85
N TRP A 31 22.35 9.08 -5.16
CA TRP A 31 21.33 8.27 -4.48
C TRP A 31 21.70 8.00 -3.03
N ASP A 32 20.79 8.33 -2.11
CA ASP A 32 20.98 8.12 -0.68
C ASP A 32 20.66 6.67 -0.29
N TRP A 33 21.64 6.00 0.29
CA TRP A 33 21.55 4.62 0.78
C TRP A 33 21.65 4.50 2.30
N ASN A 34 21.61 5.62 3.01
CA ASN A 34 21.74 5.63 4.46
C ASN A 34 20.43 5.19 5.13
N PRO A 35 20.52 4.58 6.33
CA PRO A 35 19.35 4.26 7.12
C PRO A 35 18.62 5.55 7.53
N ALA A 36 17.32 5.42 7.76
CA ALA A 36 16.50 6.51 8.23
C ALA A 36 16.86 6.79 9.70
N PRO A 37 16.87 8.06 10.14
CA PRO A 37 16.87 8.34 11.56
C PRO A 37 15.55 7.79 12.10
N GLY A 38 15.66 6.73 12.89
CA GLY A 38 14.51 6.09 13.51
C GLY A 38 13.85 7.00 14.55
N LEU A 39 13.05 6.39 15.41
CA LEU A 39 12.46 7.07 16.56
C LEU A 39 13.57 7.70 17.42
N HIS A 40 13.49 9.01 17.59
CA HIS A 40 14.42 9.78 18.43
C HIS A 40 13.69 10.91 19.14
N VAL A 41 14.33 11.48 20.17
CA VAL A 41 13.79 12.64 20.88
C VAL A 41 14.57 13.88 20.47
N SER A 42 13.85 14.94 20.08
CA SER A 42 14.42 16.26 19.78
C SER A 42 13.68 17.28 20.64
N ASP A 43 14.40 18.00 21.49
CA ASP A 43 13.85 18.98 22.45
C ASP A 43 12.67 18.46 23.29
N GLY A 44 12.75 17.20 23.73
CA GLY A 44 11.71 16.54 24.52
C GLY A 44 10.50 16.06 23.72
N ILE A 45 10.52 16.19 22.38
CA ILE A 45 9.46 15.74 21.47
C ILE A 45 9.91 14.45 20.80
N GLU A 46 9.07 13.41 20.85
CA GLU A 46 9.27 12.19 20.08
C GLU A 46 9.10 12.46 18.59
N MET A 47 10.17 12.19 17.84
CA MET A 47 10.26 12.33 16.39
C MET A 47 10.25 10.94 15.76
N ARG A 48 9.38 10.72 14.77
CA ARG A 48 9.25 9.43 14.06
C ARG A 48 10.26 9.24 12.92
N GLY A 49 11.33 10.04 12.89
CA GLY A 49 12.15 10.20 11.70
C GLY A 49 11.47 11.10 10.66
N TYR A 50 12.26 11.75 9.83
CA TYR A 50 11.79 12.74 8.85
C TYR A 50 12.00 12.30 7.39
N TRP A 51 12.58 11.11 7.16
CA TRP A 51 12.69 10.49 5.84
C TRP A 51 12.74 8.96 5.92
N LEU A 52 12.46 8.33 4.78
CA LEU A 52 12.55 6.88 4.61
C LEU A 52 13.94 6.48 4.15
N GLU A 53 14.33 5.27 4.52
CA GLU A 53 15.54 4.60 4.06
C GLU A 53 15.30 3.82 2.77
N PRO A 54 16.35 3.28 2.12
CA PRO A 54 16.17 2.34 1.03
C PRO A 54 15.25 1.19 1.45
N THR A 55 14.20 0.98 0.67
CA THR A 55 13.08 0.12 1.05
C THR A 55 12.58 -0.64 -0.19
N PRO A 56 11.85 -1.76 -0.04
CA PRO A 56 11.22 -2.41 -1.18
C PRO A 56 10.28 -1.44 -1.89
N LEU A 57 10.18 -1.55 -3.20
CA LEU A 57 9.34 -0.67 -3.99
C LEU A 57 7.87 -0.80 -3.55
N ARG A 58 7.21 0.33 -3.28
CA ARG A 58 5.83 0.32 -2.75
C ARG A 58 4.86 -0.18 -3.79
N GLY A 59 3.90 -1.01 -3.34
CA GLY A 59 2.88 -1.60 -4.22
C GLY A 59 2.01 -0.54 -4.90
N GLN A 60 1.75 0.59 -4.22
CA GLN A 60 0.93 1.67 -4.76
C GLN A 60 1.38 2.13 -6.16
N ASP A 61 2.66 2.44 -6.37
CA ASP A 61 3.08 3.05 -7.63
C ASP A 61 3.05 2.04 -8.79
N ILE A 62 3.56 0.82 -8.57
CA ILE A 62 3.64 -0.21 -9.61
C ILE A 62 2.29 -0.80 -9.97
N MET A 63 1.41 -0.98 -9.00
CA MET A 63 0.09 -1.58 -9.23
C MET A 63 -0.83 -0.60 -9.94
N HIS A 64 -0.74 0.69 -9.61
CA HIS A 64 -1.42 1.73 -10.37
C HIS A 64 -0.87 1.87 -11.79
N LEU A 65 0.45 1.80 -11.99
CA LEU A 65 1.05 1.86 -13.32
C LEU A 65 0.56 0.69 -14.19
N TYR A 66 0.62 -0.54 -13.69
CA TYR A 66 0.15 -1.70 -14.45
C TYR A 66 -1.36 -1.61 -14.72
N HIS A 67 -2.18 -1.26 -13.73
CA HIS A 67 -3.61 -1.09 -13.94
C HIS A 67 -3.92 0.00 -14.98
N ALA A 68 -3.08 1.04 -15.02
CA ALA A 68 -3.20 2.14 -15.96
C ALA A 68 -2.80 1.78 -17.40
N SER A 69 -1.82 0.91 -17.58
CA SER A 69 -1.26 0.61 -18.89
C SER A 69 -1.77 -0.70 -19.48
N MET A 70 -2.08 -1.66 -18.61
CA MET A 70 -2.27 -3.08 -18.93
C MET A 70 -1.11 -3.65 -19.78
N ALA A 71 0.06 -3.02 -19.73
CA ALA A 71 1.21 -3.36 -20.57
C ALA A 71 2.02 -4.49 -19.93
N ARG A 72 2.52 -5.40 -20.77
CA ARG A 72 3.36 -6.53 -20.35
C ARG A 72 4.61 -6.08 -19.57
N GLU A 73 5.26 -5.01 -20.01
CA GLU A 73 6.47 -4.48 -19.35
C GLU A 73 6.22 -3.99 -17.92
N ASP A 74 5.01 -3.48 -17.63
CA ASP A 74 4.64 -3.03 -16.30
C ASP A 74 4.24 -4.21 -15.40
N TYR A 75 3.69 -5.27 -15.98
CA TYR A 75 3.49 -6.55 -15.29
C TYR A 75 4.82 -7.18 -14.87
N GLU A 76 5.76 -7.24 -15.81
CA GLU A 76 7.10 -7.81 -15.60
C GLU A 76 7.87 -7.03 -14.52
N LEU A 77 7.70 -5.71 -14.47
CA LEU A 77 8.23 -4.86 -13.42
C LEU A 77 7.71 -5.27 -12.02
N ILE A 78 6.40 -5.54 -11.89
CA ILE A 78 5.84 -6.03 -10.63
C ILE A 78 6.43 -7.39 -10.27
N THR A 79 6.56 -8.31 -11.24
CA THR A 79 7.14 -9.63 -10.98
C THR A 79 8.61 -9.55 -10.54
N LEU A 80 9.40 -8.64 -11.11
CA LEU A 80 10.79 -8.42 -10.69
C LEU A 80 10.87 -7.94 -9.24
N VAL A 81 9.97 -7.04 -8.84
CA VAL A 81 9.89 -6.56 -7.45
C VAL A 81 9.46 -7.68 -6.52
N ARG A 82 8.42 -8.45 -6.87
CA ARG A 82 7.95 -9.61 -6.10
C ARG A 82 9.05 -10.63 -5.86
N ASP A 83 9.72 -11.03 -6.92
CA ASP A 83 10.71 -12.10 -6.85
C ASP A 83 11.99 -11.65 -6.11
N GLY A 84 12.17 -10.34 -5.92
CA GLY A 84 13.19 -9.74 -5.06
C GLY A 84 12.72 -9.37 -3.65
N ASP A 85 11.42 -9.44 -3.34
CA ASP A 85 10.89 -9.09 -2.02
C ASP A 85 10.75 -10.35 -1.16
N VAL A 86 11.88 -10.78 -0.57
CA VAL A 86 12.00 -12.06 0.13
C VAL A 86 11.50 -12.01 1.58
N GLU A 87 11.39 -10.82 2.17
CA GLU A 87 10.90 -10.64 3.54
C GLU A 87 9.36 -10.63 3.63
N ARG A 88 8.67 -10.18 2.58
CA ARG A 88 7.21 -10.03 2.57
C ARG A 88 6.52 -11.28 2.05
N ASP A 89 5.49 -11.75 2.78
CA ASP A 89 4.49 -12.65 2.17
C ASP A 89 3.55 -11.85 1.26
N TRP A 90 3.70 -12.04 -0.05
CA TRP A 90 2.86 -11.38 -1.04
C TRP A 90 1.41 -11.87 -1.05
N ASN A 91 1.09 -12.98 -0.39
CA ASN A 91 -0.29 -13.43 -0.24
C ASN A 91 -1.00 -12.82 0.97
N ASP A 92 -0.26 -12.21 1.91
CA ASP A 92 -0.84 -11.61 3.10
C ASP A 92 -1.53 -10.27 2.77
N VAL A 93 -2.77 -10.12 3.22
CA VAL A 93 -3.53 -8.87 3.13
C VAL A 93 -3.07 -7.84 4.18
N GLY A 94 -2.34 -8.29 5.20
CA GLY A 94 -1.76 -7.48 6.26
C GLY A 94 -2.78 -7.02 7.30
N THR A 95 -2.27 -6.49 8.42
CA THR A 95 -3.08 -6.02 9.55
C THR A 95 -3.38 -4.51 9.53
N ALA A 96 -2.60 -3.74 8.76
CA ALA A 96 -2.72 -2.28 8.68
C ALA A 96 -3.73 -1.83 7.60
N LEU A 97 -4.96 -2.35 7.63
CA LEU A 97 -5.98 -2.04 6.61
C LEU A 97 -6.42 -0.57 6.61
N GLY A 98 -6.26 0.14 7.72
CA GLY A 98 -6.46 1.58 7.80
C GLY A 98 -5.32 2.43 7.19
N GLU A 99 -4.16 1.83 6.87
CA GLU A 99 -3.01 2.58 6.37
C GLU A 99 -3.21 3.06 4.94
N LYS A 100 -3.22 4.37 4.74
CA LYS A 100 -3.62 5.03 3.49
C LYS A 100 -2.52 5.16 2.44
N ASN A 101 -1.24 5.05 2.82
CA ASN A 101 -0.11 5.47 1.98
C ASN A 101 0.74 4.34 1.36
N TRP A 102 0.56 3.09 1.76
CA TRP A 102 1.56 2.05 1.46
C TRP A 102 1.16 1.07 0.35
N GLY A 103 -0.15 0.90 0.11
CA GLY A 103 -0.62 -0.03 -0.93
C GLY A 103 -0.44 -1.51 -0.59
N ASN A 104 -0.31 -1.87 0.69
CA ASN A 104 -0.04 -3.25 1.12
C ASN A 104 -1.05 -4.27 0.57
N THR A 105 -2.34 -3.92 0.56
CA THR A 105 -3.41 -4.80 0.05
C THR A 105 -3.25 -5.14 -1.45
N GLU A 106 -2.49 -4.34 -2.20
CA GLU A 106 -2.29 -4.57 -3.64
C GLU A 106 -1.39 -5.78 -3.92
N PHE A 107 -0.50 -6.16 -3.00
CA PHE A 107 0.39 -7.31 -3.20
C PHE A 107 -0.41 -8.62 -3.26
N ALA A 108 -1.26 -8.86 -2.27
CA ALA A 108 -2.15 -10.03 -2.23
C ALA A 108 -3.14 -10.05 -3.39
N ARG A 109 -3.61 -8.88 -3.82
CA ARG A 109 -4.43 -8.74 -5.03
C ARG A 109 -3.68 -9.15 -6.29
N PHE A 110 -2.43 -8.74 -6.45
CA PHE A 110 -1.64 -9.11 -7.61
C PHE A 110 -1.44 -10.64 -7.71
N GLN A 111 -1.27 -11.31 -6.57
CA GLN A 111 -1.15 -12.77 -6.52
C GLN A 111 -2.41 -13.50 -7.00
N TYR A 112 -3.59 -12.87 -6.91
CA TYR A 112 -4.82 -13.42 -7.47
C TYR A 112 -4.75 -13.55 -9.01
N TYR A 113 -4.07 -12.62 -9.70
CA TYR A 113 -3.95 -12.65 -11.17
C TYR A 113 -3.17 -13.85 -11.69
N ASP A 114 -2.14 -14.27 -10.96
CA ASP A 114 -1.34 -15.46 -11.25
C ASP A 114 -1.95 -16.75 -10.66
N GLY A 115 -3.11 -16.68 -10.01
CA GLY A 115 -3.72 -17.82 -9.31
C GLY A 115 -2.93 -18.27 -8.06
N LYS A 116 -1.98 -17.46 -7.58
CA LYS A 116 -1.15 -17.75 -6.40
C LYS A 116 -1.88 -17.47 -5.08
N ASN A 117 -2.85 -16.56 -5.09
CA ASN A 117 -3.77 -16.33 -3.98
C ASN A 117 -5.24 -16.35 -4.47
N PRO A 118 -5.79 -17.53 -4.84
CA PRO A 118 -7.14 -17.61 -5.40
C PRO A 118 -8.24 -17.23 -4.40
N GLY A 119 -7.96 -17.37 -3.10
CA GLY A 119 -8.88 -16.99 -2.01
C GLY A 119 -8.81 -15.52 -1.61
N TRP A 120 -7.94 -14.72 -2.23
CA TRP A 120 -7.74 -13.31 -1.89
C TRP A 120 -9.04 -12.48 -1.79
N PRO A 121 -10.04 -12.60 -2.71
CA PRO A 121 -11.24 -11.77 -2.64
C PRO A 121 -12.01 -11.93 -1.31
N GLU A 122 -12.11 -13.15 -0.80
CA GLU A 122 -12.76 -13.39 0.49
C GLU A 122 -11.87 -12.99 1.67
N GLN A 123 -10.55 -13.17 1.55
CA GLN A 123 -9.59 -12.77 2.58
C GLN A 123 -9.67 -11.26 2.84
N ILE A 124 -9.61 -10.43 1.80
CA ILE A 124 -9.63 -8.97 1.97
C ILE A 124 -10.97 -8.47 2.53
N LEU A 125 -12.10 -9.02 2.06
CA LEU A 125 -13.42 -8.66 2.55
C LEU A 125 -13.61 -9.04 4.02
N ARG A 126 -13.14 -10.23 4.42
CA ARG A 126 -13.17 -10.68 5.81
C ARG A 126 -12.32 -9.79 6.71
N ALA A 127 -11.12 -9.43 6.24
CA ALA A 127 -10.19 -8.61 7.00
C ALA A 127 -10.73 -7.18 7.17
N GLU A 128 -11.29 -6.56 6.12
CA GLU A 128 -11.93 -5.24 6.25
C GLU A 128 -13.18 -5.29 7.14
N TYR A 129 -13.97 -6.35 7.08
CA TYR A 129 -15.11 -6.54 7.97
C TYR A 129 -14.68 -6.63 9.44
N GLN A 130 -13.64 -7.40 9.74
CA GLN A 130 -13.09 -7.51 11.10
C GLN A 130 -12.59 -6.16 11.61
N GLN A 131 -11.82 -5.42 10.80
CA GLN A 131 -11.34 -4.08 11.17
C GLN A 131 -12.50 -3.10 11.41
N ALA A 132 -13.55 -3.14 10.60
CA ALA A 132 -14.73 -2.30 10.78
C ALA A 132 -15.45 -2.63 12.11
N LEU A 133 -15.58 -3.92 12.46
CA LEU A 133 -16.19 -4.36 13.71
C LEU A 133 -15.38 -3.94 14.94
N GLU A 134 -14.06 -4.15 14.93
CA GLU A 134 -13.16 -3.73 16.00
C GLU A 134 -13.17 -2.20 16.19
N THR A 135 -13.20 -1.47 15.08
CA THR A 135 -13.30 -0.01 15.09
C THR A 135 -14.64 0.45 15.66
N TYR A 136 -15.74 -0.20 15.29
CA TYR A 136 -17.06 0.08 15.83
C TYR A 136 -17.11 -0.13 17.35
N GLU A 137 -16.56 -1.23 17.86
CA GLU A 137 -16.50 -1.48 19.30
C GLU A 137 -15.66 -0.42 20.03
N THR A 138 -14.56 0.03 19.42
CA THR A 138 -13.74 1.13 19.95
C THR A 138 -14.54 2.43 20.01
N MET A 139 -15.32 2.76 18.98
CA MET A 139 -16.18 3.95 18.96
C MET A 139 -17.29 3.86 20.01
N ARG A 140 -17.89 2.67 20.19
CA ARG A 140 -18.94 2.43 21.19
C ARG A 140 -18.44 2.60 22.62
N ALA A 141 -17.16 2.29 22.86
CA ALA A 141 -16.51 2.43 24.15
C ALA A 141 -15.82 3.80 24.37
N ASP A 142 -15.89 4.71 23.39
CA ASP A 142 -15.24 6.02 23.47
C ASP A 142 -16.07 7.01 24.29
N GLU A 143 -15.69 7.19 25.56
CA GLU A 143 -16.35 8.12 26.49
C GLU A 143 -15.72 9.53 26.53
N ARG A 144 -14.75 9.82 25.65
CA ARG A 144 -14.04 11.11 25.64
C ARG A 144 -14.99 12.27 25.30
N SER A 145 -14.88 13.34 26.08
CA SER A 145 -15.50 14.62 25.76
C SER A 145 -14.84 15.31 24.56
N PRO A 146 -15.51 16.27 23.89
CA PRO A 146 -14.90 17.07 22.83
C PRO A 146 -13.59 17.77 23.25
N ILE A 147 -13.49 18.20 24.52
CA ILE A 147 -12.29 18.86 25.06
C ILE A 147 -11.13 17.87 25.14
N GLU A 148 -11.36 16.64 25.57
CA GLU A 148 -10.32 15.59 25.64
C GLU A 148 -9.85 15.17 24.25
N ILE A 149 -10.75 15.10 23.27
CA ILE A 149 -10.39 14.84 21.86
C ILE A 149 -9.45 15.92 21.33
N ILE A 150 -9.78 17.19 21.56
CA ILE A 150 -8.95 18.33 21.14
C ILE A 150 -7.60 18.32 21.88
N ALA A 151 -7.61 18.15 23.20
CA ALA A 151 -6.41 18.20 24.03
C ALA A 151 -5.41 17.07 23.69
N THR A 152 -5.91 15.89 23.34
CA THR A 152 -5.06 14.76 22.95
C THR A 152 -4.66 14.78 21.47
N ASN A 153 -5.31 15.60 20.64
CA ASN A 153 -5.19 15.60 19.19
C ASN A 153 -5.36 14.18 18.57
N ARG A 154 -6.24 13.37 19.18
CA ARG A 154 -6.56 12.00 18.74
C ARG A 154 -7.99 11.95 18.25
N LEU A 155 -8.16 12.03 16.94
CA LEU A 155 -9.46 11.95 16.28
C LEU A 155 -10.19 10.64 16.63
N PRO A 156 -11.53 10.66 16.73
CA PRO A 156 -12.32 9.44 16.80
C PRO A 156 -12.05 8.51 15.62
N SER A 157 -12.16 7.20 15.86
CA SER A 157 -11.92 6.20 14.83
C SER A 157 -13.01 6.21 13.75
N GLN A 158 -12.66 5.80 12.52
CA GLN A 158 -13.57 5.73 11.37
C GLN A 158 -13.70 4.27 10.89
N PRO A 159 -14.90 3.66 10.89
CA PRO A 159 -15.08 2.26 10.56
C PRO A 159 -15.22 2.02 9.04
N VAL A 160 -15.23 3.08 8.24
CA VAL A 160 -15.42 2.98 6.79
C VAL A 160 -14.08 2.66 6.13
N LEU A 161 -14.03 1.48 5.53
CA LEU A 161 -12.98 1.00 4.66
C LEU A 161 -13.56 0.76 3.27
N THR A 162 -12.82 1.11 2.24
CA THR A 162 -13.31 1.01 0.85
C THR A 162 -12.36 0.25 -0.05
N LYS A 163 -11.21 -0.22 0.43
CA LYS A 163 -10.13 -0.73 -0.43
C LYS A 163 -10.51 -2.08 -1.01
N GLY A 164 -10.84 -3.04 -0.15
CA GLY A 164 -11.27 -4.37 -0.52
C GLY A 164 -12.50 -4.30 -1.41
N LEU A 165 -13.53 -3.56 -1.01
CA LEU A 165 -14.72 -3.34 -1.85
C LEU A 165 -14.37 -2.76 -3.23
N THR A 166 -13.55 -1.71 -3.31
CA THR A 166 -13.12 -1.12 -4.59
C THR A 166 -12.40 -2.17 -5.45
N GLN A 167 -11.48 -2.93 -4.86
CA GLN A 167 -10.67 -3.90 -5.57
C GLN A 167 -11.50 -5.08 -6.09
N VAL A 168 -12.43 -5.63 -5.29
CA VAL A 168 -13.24 -6.79 -5.70
C VAL A 168 -14.38 -6.42 -6.63
N THR A 169 -14.96 -5.22 -6.50
CA THR A 169 -16.10 -4.80 -7.33
C THR A 169 -15.66 -4.23 -8.68
N LEU A 170 -14.56 -3.49 -8.71
CA LEU A 170 -14.12 -2.75 -9.90
C LEU A 170 -12.84 -3.31 -10.52
N GLY A 171 -12.14 -4.24 -9.85
CA GLY A 171 -10.80 -4.66 -10.27
C GLY A 171 -9.79 -3.50 -10.26
N ALA A 172 -10.11 -2.39 -9.59
CA ALA A 172 -9.30 -1.18 -9.53
C ALA A 172 -8.39 -1.18 -8.30
N PRO A 173 -7.17 -0.62 -8.38
CA PRO A 173 -6.35 -0.39 -7.20
C PRO A 173 -7.02 0.64 -6.28
N GLN A 174 -6.65 0.64 -5.00
CA GLN A 174 -7.13 1.64 -4.04
C GLN A 174 -6.83 3.08 -4.50
N SER A 175 -7.56 4.09 -4.04
CA SER A 175 -7.20 5.48 -4.36
C SER A 175 -5.90 5.89 -3.67
N VAL A 176 -5.06 6.66 -4.37
CA VAL A 176 -3.83 7.21 -3.78
C VAL A 176 -4.20 8.29 -2.76
N TYR A 177 -3.70 8.17 -1.53
CA TYR A 177 -3.94 9.16 -0.49
C TYR A 177 -3.44 10.56 -0.90
N ASN A 178 -4.16 11.60 -0.48
CA ASN A 178 -3.98 13.01 -0.88
C ASN A 178 -4.26 13.32 -2.37
N GLY A 179 -5.47 12.99 -2.84
CA GLY A 179 -5.99 13.50 -4.12
C GLY A 179 -5.83 12.56 -5.32
N GLY A 180 -5.51 11.29 -5.10
CA GLY A 180 -5.56 10.28 -6.14
C GLY A 180 -6.98 10.05 -6.64
N LEU A 181 -7.19 10.13 -7.95
CA LEU A 181 -8.45 9.75 -8.57
C LEU A 181 -8.58 8.22 -8.62
N LEU A 182 -9.76 7.71 -8.30
CA LEU A 182 -10.09 6.31 -8.55
C LEU A 182 -10.12 6.07 -10.06
N ARG A 183 -9.20 5.25 -10.54
CA ARG A 183 -9.16 4.79 -11.94
C ARG A 183 -9.68 3.37 -12.00
N ALA A 184 -10.94 3.20 -12.40
CA ALA A 184 -11.56 1.91 -12.61
C ALA A 184 -11.88 1.69 -14.10
N THR A 185 -11.91 0.42 -14.51
CA THR A 185 -12.30 0.05 -15.88
C THR A 185 -13.76 -0.39 -15.89
N VAL A 186 -14.56 0.16 -16.80
CA VAL A 186 -15.94 -0.28 -17.01
C VAL A 186 -15.93 -1.52 -17.88
N ARG A 187 -16.45 -2.63 -17.36
CA ARG A 187 -16.76 -3.82 -18.15
C ARG A 187 -18.26 -3.84 -18.41
N TYR A 188 -18.65 -3.60 -19.66
CA TYR A 188 -20.04 -3.70 -20.08
C TYR A 188 -20.36 -5.16 -20.42
N PHE A 189 -21.43 -5.68 -19.82
CA PHE A 189 -22.01 -6.97 -20.19
C PHE A 189 -23.26 -6.69 -21.01
N ASP A 190 -23.19 -7.02 -22.30
CA ASP A 190 -24.33 -6.99 -23.20
C ASP A 190 -24.91 -8.39 -23.28
N ALA A 191 -26.08 -8.61 -22.67
CA ALA A 191 -26.72 -9.92 -22.67
C ALA A 191 -27.11 -10.39 -24.09
N ASP A 192 -27.28 -9.45 -25.03
CA ASP A 192 -27.66 -9.73 -26.41
C ASP A 192 -26.43 -10.01 -27.32
N ARG A 193 -25.19 -9.89 -26.80
CA ARG A 193 -23.93 -10.11 -27.55
C ARG A 193 -23.02 -11.18 -26.94
N LEU A 194 -23.62 -12.17 -26.27
CA LEU A 194 -22.91 -13.36 -25.74
C LEU A 194 -22.58 -14.39 -26.82
#